data_AF-A0A7S4FMR8-F1
#
_entry.id   AF-A0A7S4FMR8-F1
#
_cell.length_a   1.000
_cell.length_b   1.000
_cell.length_c   1.000
_cell.angle_alpha   90.00
_cell.angle_beta   90.00
_cell.angle_gamma   90.00
#
_symmetry.space_group_name_H-M   'P 1'
#
loop_
_entity.id
_entity.type
_entity.pdbx_description
1 polymer ?
#
loop_
_entity_poly.entity_id
_entity_poly.type
_entity_poly.pdbx_seq_one_letter_code
_entity_poly.pdbx_strand_id
1 'polypeptide(L)'
;PWVVACGHKPMYSSGRHVLGPSASKMLRNALEDVFAQFGVDLAVWGHVHNYERTCPMTRKFNCSGGGAPGTTHVVVGTGGHGLHFFPRTHRVGQASRGP
;
A
#
# COMPACT_ATOMS: atom_id res chain seq x y z
N PRO A 1 3.66 -17.75 -15.00
CA PRO A 1 2.78 -16.68 -15.53
C PRO A 1 2.51 -15.68 -14.39
N TRP A 2 2.17 -14.43 -14.71
CA TRP A 2 1.94 -13.38 -13.69
C TRP A 2 0.44 -13.05 -13.58
N VAL A 3 -0.08 -13.00 -12.36
CA VAL A 3 -1.44 -12.53 -12.05
C VAL A 3 -1.35 -11.16 -11.39
N VAL A 4 -1.90 -10.15 -12.04
CA VAL A 4 -1.86 -8.75 -11.59
C VAL A 4 -3.28 -8.23 -11.35
N ALA A 5 -3.52 -7.69 -10.17
CA ALA A 5 -4.75 -6.98 -9.83
C ALA A 5 -4.52 -5.47 -9.82
N CYS A 6 -5.51 -4.70 -10.25
CA CYS A 6 -5.45 -3.23 -10.26
C CYS A 6 -6.68 -2.65 -9.57
N GLY A 7 -6.50 -1.57 -8.81
CA GLY A 7 -7.60 -0.84 -8.21
C GLY A 7 -7.23 0.61 -7.92
N HIS A 8 -8.24 1.45 -7.72
CA HIS A 8 -7.97 2.87 -7.46
C HIS A 8 -7.52 3.12 -6.01
N LYS A 9 -8.29 2.64 -5.01
CA LYS A 9 -8.02 2.86 -3.58
C LYS A 9 -7.18 1.72 -2.98
N PRO A 10 -6.03 2.00 -2.33
CA PRO A 10 -5.16 0.95 -1.82
C PRO A 10 -5.70 0.21 -0.59
N MET A 11 -5.42 -1.10 -0.55
CA MET A 11 -5.59 -1.97 0.63
C MET A 11 -4.57 -1.64 1.73
N TYR A 12 -3.37 -1.22 1.36
CA TYR A 12 -2.27 -0.86 2.26
C TYR A 12 -1.70 0.50 1.86
N SER A 13 -1.63 1.43 2.81
CA SER A 13 -0.83 2.65 2.67
C SER A 13 -0.51 3.23 4.04
N SER A 14 0.68 3.82 4.17
CA SER A 14 1.12 4.57 5.34
C SER A 14 0.55 6.00 5.39
N GLY A 15 -0.12 6.49 4.33
CA GLY A 15 -0.69 7.83 4.27
C GLY A 15 -1.89 8.02 5.20
N ARG A 16 -1.76 8.87 6.23
CA ARG A 16 -2.79 9.08 7.28
C ARG A 16 -4.10 9.75 6.83
N HIS A 17 -4.22 10.24 5.60
CA HIS A 17 -5.23 11.26 5.26
C HIS A 17 -6.15 10.97 4.06
N VAL A 18 -6.04 9.83 3.37
CA VAL A 18 -6.74 9.67 2.08
C VAL A 18 -7.79 8.57 2.07
N LEU A 19 -7.72 7.64 3.01
CA LEU A 19 -8.71 6.57 3.18
C LEU A 19 -9.05 6.60 4.66
N GLY A 20 -10.29 6.92 5.02
CA GLY A 20 -10.73 6.61 6.38
C GLY A 20 -10.37 5.14 6.69
N PRO A 21 -9.82 4.81 7.87
CA PRO A 21 -9.31 3.48 8.20
C PRO A 21 -10.26 2.32 7.85
N SER A 22 -11.56 2.61 7.76
CA SER A 22 -12.62 1.71 7.35
C SER A 22 -12.45 1.15 5.92
N ALA A 23 -12.17 1.96 4.91
CA ALA A 23 -12.21 1.51 3.51
C ALA A 23 -11.10 0.50 3.17
N SER A 24 -9.85 0.81 3.54
CA SER A 24 -8.72 -0.12 3.34
C SER A 24 -8.87 -1.39 4.18
N LYS A 25 -9.52 -1.32 5.34
CA LYS A 25 -9.86 -2.52 6.13
C LYS A 25 -10.94 -3.37 5.45
N MET A 26 -11.99 -2.75 4.93
CA MET A 26 -13.06 -3.46 4.19
C MET A 26 -12.50 -4.15 2.95
N LEU A 27 -11.65 -3.47 2.16
CA LEU A 27 -11.02 -4.06 0.97
C LEU A 27 -10.12 -5.25 1.35
N ARG A 28 -9.29 -5.11 2.39
CA ARG A 28 -8.47 -6.21 2.90
C ARG A 28 -9.30 -7.43 3.29
N ASN A 29 -10.35 -7.21 4.09
CA ASN A 29 -11.24 -8.30 4.51
C ASN A 29 -11.97 -8.97 3.35
N ALA A 30 -12.27 -8.25 2.27
CA ALA A 30 -13.00 -8.78 1.13
C ALA A 30 -12.08 -9.48 0.09
N LEU A 31 -10.83 -9.02 -0.07
CA LEU A 31 -10.00 -9.39 -1.21
C LEU A 31 -8.74 -10.20 -0.86
N GLU A 32 -8.23 -10.16 0.37
CA GLU A 32 -7.01 -10.92 0.73
C GLU A 32 -7.19 -12.43 0.51
N ASP A 33 -8.34 -12.99 0.91
CA ASP A 33 -8.61 -14.41 0.71
C ASP A 33 -8.72 -14.77 -0.78
N VAL A 34 -9.30 -13.87 -1.59
CA VAL A 34 -9.38 -14.03 -3.05
C VAL A 34 -7.97 -13.98 -3.65
N PHE A 35 -7.14 -13.02 -3.25
CA PHE A 35 -5.79 -12.87 -3.77
C PHE A 35 -4.91 -14.08 -3.43
N ALA A 36 -5.04 -14.60 -2.21
CA ALA A 36 -4.38 -15.83 -1.79
C ALA A 36 -4.89 -17.07 -2.55
N GLN A 37 -6.20 -17.18 -2.78
CA GLN A 37 -6.81 -18.30 -3.50
C GLN A 37 -6.36 -18.38 -4.96
N PHE A 38 -6.27 -17.23 -5.64
CA PHE A 38 -5.92 -17.15 -7.06
C PHE A 38 -4.43 -16.88 -7.32
N GLY A 39 -3.61 -16.78 -6.28
CA GLY A 39 -2.17 -16.57 -6.41
C GLY A 39 -1.82 -15.23 -7.07
N VAL A 40 -2.43 -14.13 -6.62
CA VAL A 40 -2.11 -12.79 -7.13
C VAL A 40 -0.68 -12.41 -6.74
N ASP A 41 0.17 -12.15 -7.73
CA ASP A 41 1.57 -11.79 -7.51
C ASP A 41 1.74 -10.31 -7.12
N LEU A 42 1.00 -9.44 -7.82
CA LEU A 42 1.12 -7.99 -7.72
C LEU A 42 -0.26 -7.32 -7.70
N ALA A 43 -0.46 -6.39 -6.78
CA ALA A 43 -1.64 -5.54 -6.73
C ALA A 43 -1.24 -4.05 -6.83
N VAL A 44 -1.71 -3.37 -7.86
CA VAL A 44 -1.33 -1.98 -8.19
C VAL A 44 -2.46 -1.02 -7.83
N TRP A 45 -2.11 0.08 -7.16
CA TRP A 45 -3.05 1.04 -6.59
C TRP A 45 -2.71 2.49 -6.95
N GLY A 46 -3.73 3.35 -7.00
CA GLY A 46 -3.59 4.80 -7.12
C GLY A 46 -4.04 5.52 -5.85
N HIS A 47 -4.84 6.58 -6.04
CA HIS A 47 -5.54 7.38 -5.02
C HIS A 47 -4.65 8.16 -4.04
N VAL A 48 -3.63 7.53 -3.47
CA VAL A 48 -2.64 8.20 -2.65
C VAL A 48 -1.51 8.68 -3.57
N HIS A 49 -1.35 10.00 -3.68
CA HIS A 49 -0.38 10.63 -4.58
C HIS A 49 1.06 10.56 -4.05
N ASN A 50 1.55 9.33 -3.89
CA ASN A 50 2.92 9.00 -3.57
C ASN A 50 3.24 7.61 -4.14
N TYR A 51 4.46 7.14 -3.84
CA TYR A 51 4.89 5.79 -4.15
C TYR A 51 5.14 5.01 -2.86
N GLU A 52 4.56 3.82 -2.74
CA GLU A 52 4.76 2.91 -1.61
C GLU A 52 4.72 1.46 -2.10
N ARG A 53 5.55 0.57 -1.53
CA ARG A 53 5.57 -0.85 -1.86
C ARG A 53 5.66 -1.68 -0.59
N THR A 54 4.80 -2.68 -0.46
CA THR A 54 4.84 -3.62 0.66
C THR A 54 5.85 -4.73 0.42
N CYS A 55 6.22 -5.43 1.49
CA CYS A 55 6.63 -6.84 1.38
C CYS A 55 5.48 -7.68 0.77
N PRO A 56 5.72 -8.93 0.33
CA PRO A 56 4.63 -9.82 -0.05
C PRO A 56 3.69 -10.02 1.16
N MET A 57 2.44 -9.60 1.06
CA MET A 57 1.46 -9.68 2.14
C MET A 57 0.75 -11.02 2.11
N THR A 58 0.58 -11.65 3.27
CA THR A 58 -0.22 -12.86 3.41
C THR A 58 -1.65 -12.52 3.81
N ARG A 59 -2.56 -13.48 3.65
CA ARG A 59 -3.96 -13.41 4.14
C ARG A 59 -4.09 -13.09 5.65
N LYS A 60 -3.02 -13.21 6.43
CA LYS A 60 -2.96 -12.83 7.86
C LYS A 60 -2.58 -11.36 8.07
N PHE A 61 -2.58 -10.55 7.00
CA PHE A 61 -2.20 -9.14 6.98
C PHE A 61 -0.77 -8.88 7.50
N ASN A 62 0.16 -9.78 7.23
CA ASN A 62 1.57 -9.65 7.61
C ASN A 62 2.51 -9.95 6.43
N CYS A 63 3.78 -9.56 6.55
CA CYS A 63 4.80 -9.93 5.56
C CYS A 63 5.00 -11.44 5.54
N SER A 64 5.03 -12.02 4.34
CA SER A 64 5.59 -13.34 4.13
C SER A 64 7.09 -13.29 4.45
N GLY A 65 7.53 -14.08 5.43
CA GLY A 65 8.94 -14.24 5.78
C GLY A 65 9.74 -15.03 4.73
N GLY A 66 9.39 -14.91 3.44
CA GLY A 66 10.03 -15.61 2.32
C GLY A 66 9.56 -17.05 2.08
N GLY A 67 8.76 -17.63 2.99
CA GLY A 67 8.32 -19.03 2.89
C GLY A 67 6.88 -19.26 2.41
N ALA A 68 6.02 -18.24 2.44
CA ALA A 68 4.61 -18.36 2.03
C ALA A 68 4.30 -17.48 0.80
N PRO A 69 3.45 -17.94 -0.15
CA PRO A 69 2.95 -17.07 -1.21
C PRO A 69 2.23 -15.86 -0.61
N GLY A 70 2.48 -14.68 -1.17
CA GLY A 70 1.86 -13.44 -0.73
C GLY A 70 1.87 -12.40 -1.85
N THR A 71 0.89 -11.50 -1.83
CA THR A 71 0.72 -10.49 -2.87
C THR A 71 1.55 -9.25 -2.54
N THR A 72 2.35 -8.77 -3.49
CA THR A 72 3.03 -7.47 -3.33
C THR A 72 2.05 -6.36 -3.68
N HIS A 73 1.83 -5.41 -2.78
CA HIS A 73 0.99 -4.23 -3.06
C HIS A 73 1.88 -3.03 -3.39
N VAL A 74 1.58 -2.34 -4.48
CA VAL A 74 2.27 -1.13 -4.92
C VAL A 74 1.27 0.01 -5.06
N VAL A 75 1.52 1.11 -4.36
CA VAL A 75 0.84 2.38 -4.56
C VAL A 75 1.69 3.22 -5.52
N VAL A 76 1.07 3.66 -6.62
CA VAL A 76 1.68 4.45 -7.70
C VAL A 76 0.71 5.56 -8.12
N GLY A 77 0.25 6.38 -7.17
CA GLY A 77 -0.65 7.50 -7.44
C GLY A 77 0.05 8.76 -7.98
N THR A 78 1.25 8.63 -8.54
CA THR A 78 2.14 9.73 -8.94
C THR A 78 1.87 10.25 -10.35
N GLY A 79 0.59 10.28 -10.78
CA GLY A 79 0.21 10.64 -12.15
C GLY A 79 0.29 12.13 -12.50
N GLY A 80 0.64 13.01 -11.54
CA GLY A 80 0.87 14.45 -11.80
C GLY A 80 0.05 15.42 -10.94
N HIS A 81 -0.80 14.96 -10.02
CA HIS A 81 -1.48 15.83 -9.05
C HIS A 81 -0.62 16.09 -7.80
N GLY A 82 -1.08 16.99 -6.92
CA GLY A 82 -0.39 17.34 -5.66
C GLY A 82 -0.08 16.14 -4.78
N LEU A 83 1.14 16.12 -4.23
CA LEU A 83 1.70 14.98 -3.50
C LEU A 83 1.07 14.78 -2.12
N HIS A 84 0.91 13.51 -1.73
CA HIS A 84 0.58 13.12 -0.36
C HIS A 84 1.85 12.70 0.39
N PHE A 85 2.24 13.50 1.39
CA PHE A 85 3.40 13.17 2.21
C PHE A 85 3.09 12.05 3.20
N PHE A 86 4.11 11.24 3.48
CA PHE A 86 4.04 10.27 4.56
C PHE A 86 3.90 10.97 5.92
N PRO A 87 3.27 10.32 6.91
CA PRO A 87 3.26 10.83 8.28
C PRO A 87 4.69 11.13 8.71
N ARG A 88 4.92 12.34 9.23
CA ARG A 88 6.22 12.67 9.81
C ARG A 88 6.45 11.81 11.05
N THR A 89 7.25 10.77 10.93
CA THR A 89 7.94 10.20 12.09
C THR A 89 8.94 11.26 12.54
N HIS A 90 8.75 11.87 13.70
CA HIS A 90 9.76 12.74 14.28
C HIS A 90 11.06 11.94 14.49
N ARG A 91 12.01 12.09 13.57
CA ARG A 91 13.49 12.12 13.74
C ARG A 91 14.17 11.90 12.40
N VAL A 92 14.41 13.00 11.67
CA VAL A 92 15.70 13.31 11.05
C VAL A 92 15.87 14.81 11.27
N GLY A 93 17.06 15.24 11.69
CA GLY A 93 17.35 16.54 12.32
C GLY A 93 16.62 17.74 11.71
N GLN A 94 16.17 18.63 12.58
CA GLN A 94 15.87 20.02 12.21
C GLN A 94 17.11 20.62 11.56
N ALA A 95 17.16 20.63 10.23
CA ALA A 95 17.88 21.68 9.54
C ALA A 95 17.01 22.92 9.65
N SER A 96 17.44 23.84 10.50
CA SER A 96 16.89 25.19 10.61
C SER A 96 16.76 25.79 9.22
N ARG A 97 15.53 26.12 8.82
CA ARG A 97 15.32 27.07 7.74
C ARG A 97 15.65 28.45 8.31
N GLY A 98 16.83 28.95 7.98
CA GLY A 98 17.10 30.39 8.05
C GLY A 98 16.32 31.13 6.96
N PRO A 99 16.12 32.45 7.11
CA PRO A 99 15.40 33.28 6.14
C PRO A 99 16.03 33.26 4.75
#